data_AF-A0A0P9P809-F1
#
_entry.id   AF-A0A0P9P809-F1
#
_cell.length_a   1.000
_cell.length_b   1.000
_cell.length_c   1.000
_cell.angle_alpha   90.00
_cell.angle_beta   90.00
_cell.angle_gamma   90.00
#
_symmetry.space_group_name_H-M   'P 1'
#
loop_
_entity.id
_entity.type
_entity.pdbx_description
1 polymer ?
#
loop_
_entity_poly.entity_id
_entity_poly.type
_entity_poly.pdbx_seq_one_letter_code
_entity_poly.pdbx_strand_id
1 'polypeptide(L)'
;MSTYHRRGMAFAKRIYAPRCFGVSVGFVTVAVSLYYVNAAHWAWLLALLYSLVWPHVAYQLARTSREPYQAEWRNLLFDSMMGGFWVGAMGFSAVPGVTVLAMMAMHNMAAAGPRLMLQGLCMQALGVLISLAALDPVVNLHGNMAQIYACLPVLVTYPIFIGWLSHQVTLKLWEHRNILRKVSRTDSLTGLLNHGAWKDLLDLKYASNQGAYQECVIALIDIDHFK
;
A
#
# COMPACT_ATOMS: atom_id res chain seq x y z
N MET A 1 15.74 -16.88 11.25
CA MET A 1 14.95 -16.17 10.22
C MET A 1 15.53 -14.77 10.05
N SER A 2 15.96 -14.37 8.85
CA SER A 2 16.53 -13.04 8.63
C SER A 2 15.48 -11.94 8.83
N THR A 3 15.91 -10.78 9.33
CA THR A 3 15.06 -9.59 9.57
C THR A 3 14.32 -9.15 8.30
N TYR A 4 14.92 -9.38 7.13
CA TYR A 4 14.35 -9.10 5.81
C TYR A 4 13.14 -9.98 5.50
N HIS A 5 13.23 -11.29 5.80
CA HIS A 5 12.14 -12.23 5.61
C HIS A 5 10.94 -11.91 6.52
N ARG A 6 11.19 -11.52 7.78
CA ARG A 6 10.13 -11.15 8.74
C ARG A 6 9.39 -9.87 8.31
N ARG A 7 10.09 -8.88 7.75
CA ARG A 7 9.49 -7.66 7.17
C ARG A 7 8.64 -7.98 5.93
N GLY A 8 9.14 -8.84 5.03
CA GLY A 8 8.39 -9.28 3.85
C GLY A 8 7.10 -10.02 4.20
N MET A 9 7.13 -10.88 5.23
CA MET A 9 5.94 -11.57 5.72
C MET A 9 4.90 -10.62 6.35
N ALA A 10 5.36 -9.63 7.13
CA ALA A 10 4.47 -8.60 7.68
C ALA A 10 3.82 -7.76 6.58
N PHE A 11 4.56 -7.47 5.50
CA PHE A 11 4.05 -6.79 4.32
C PHE A 11 2.97 -7.60 3.59
N ALA A 12 3.22 -8.88 3.31
CA ALA A 12 2.25 -9.78 2.68
C ALA A 12 0.95 -9.91 3.51
N LYS A 13 1.07 -10.04 4.83
CA LYS A 13 -0.10 -10.09 5.74
C LYS A 13 -0.90 -8.78 5.73
N ARG A 14 -0.22 -7.64 5.63
CA ARG A 14 -0.86 -6.31 5.56
C ARG A 14 -1.63 -6.12 4.25
N ILE A 15 -1.12 -6.63 3.13
CA ILE A 15 -1.76 -6.49 1.81
C ILE A 15 -2.92 -7.45 1.61
N TYR A 16 -2.89 -8.61 2.26
CA TYR A 16 -3.93 -9.63 2.11
C TYR A 16 -5.35 -9.11 2.38
N ALA A 17 -5.56 -8.34 3.46
CA ALA A 17 -6.87 -7.79 3.79
C ALA A 17 -7.38 -6.75 2.77
N PRO A 18 -6.61 -5.71 2.39
CA PRO A 18 -6.88 -4.85 1.24
C PRO A 18 -7.22 -5.61 -0.04
N ARG A 19 -6.43 -6.62 -0.39
CA ARG A 19 -6.61 -7.39 -1.62
C ARG A 19 -7.93 -8.14 -1.61
N CYS A 20 -8.25 -8.86 -0.53
CA CYS A 20 -9.53 -9.60 -0.42
C CYS A 20 -10.73 -8.66 -0.48
N PHE A 21 -10.66 -7.51 0.21
CA PHE A 21 -11.74 -6.54 0.22
C PHE A 21 -11.91 -5.86 -1.15
N GLY A 22 -10.82 -5.37 -1.74
CA GLY A 22 -10.83 -4.70 -3.04
C GLY A 22 -11.29 -5.61 -4.18
N VAL A 23 -10.87 -6.86 -4.16
CA VAL A 23 -11.27 -7.85 -5.18
C VAL A 23 -12.74 -8.26 -5.01
N SER A 24 -13.22 -8.47 -3.78
CA SER A 24 -14.64 -8.77 -3.52
C SER A 24 -15.57 -7.64 -3.95
N VAL A 25 -15.22 -6.39 -3.59
CA VAL A 25 -16.03 -5.22 -3.92
C VAL A 25 -15.90 -4.88 -5.41
N GLY A 26 -14.69 -5.01 -5.99
CA GLY A 26 -14.46 -4.85 -7.43
C GLY A 26 -15.14 -5.91 -8.30
N PHE A 27 -15.31 -7.13 -7.79
CA PHE A 27 -16.03 -8.20 -8.48
C PHE A 27 -17.47 -7.80 -8.80
N VAL A 28 -18.15 -7.04 -7.94
CA VAL A 28 -19.52 -6.55 -8.20
C VAL A 28 -19.54 -5.67 -9.45
N THR A 29 -18.59 -4.72 -9.57
CA THR A 29 -18.45 -3.86 -10.75
C THR A 29 -18.18 -4.67 -12.02
N VAL A 30 -17.26 -5.63 -11.93
CA VAL A 30 -16.89 -6.49 -13.07
C VAL A 30 -18.06 -7.38 -13.48
N ALA A 31 -18.76 -8.02 -12.52
CA ALA A 31 -19.90 -8.89 -12.77
C ALA A 31 -21.04 -8.15 -13.50
N VAL A 32 -21.41 -6.97 -13.02
CA VAL A 32 -22.46 -6.16 -13.68
C VAL A 32 -22.02 -5.79 -15.09
N SER A 33 -20.75 -5.43 -15.29
CA SER A 33 -20.24 -5.04 -16.60
C SER A 33 -20.18 -6.21 -17.59
N LEU A 34 -19.77 -7.40 -17.13
CA LEU A 34 -19.78 -8.64 -17.92
C LEU A 34 -21.19 -9.06 -18.35
N TYR A 35 -22.18 -8.84 -17.48
CA TYR A 35 -23.59 -9.11 -17.80
C TYR A 35 -24.08 -8.24 -18.96
N TYR A 36 -23.77 -6.94 -18.95
CA TYR A 36 -24.20 -6.03 -20.02
C TYR A 36 -23.47 -6.22 -21.34
N VAL A 37 -22.22 -6.68 -21.31
CA VAL A 37 -21.45 -6.99 -22.53
C VAL A 37 -21.80 -8.38 -23.08
N ASN A 38 -22.72 -9.12 -22.45
CA ASN A 38 -23.03 -10.52 -22.76
C ASN A 38 -21.75 -11.36 -22.88
N ALA A 39 -20.83 -11.17 -21.92
CA ALA A 39 -19.53 -11.80 -21.95
C ALA A 39 -19.66 -13.33 -21.88
N ALA A 40 -18.76 -14.01 -22.58
CA ALA A 40 -18.73 -15.46 -22.62
C ALA A 40 -18.60 -16.08 -21.21
N HIS A 41 -19.18 -17.27 -21.01
CA HIS A 41 -19.23 -17.92 -19.69
C HIS A 41 -17.84 -18.22 -19.10
N TRP A 42 -16.82 -18.38 -19.94
CA TRP A 42 -15.45 -18.55 -19.48
C TRP A 42 -14.91 -17.31 -18.75
N ALA A 43 -15.34 -16.10 -19.14
CA ALA A 43 -14.94 -14.85 -18.49
C ALA A 43 -15.53 -14.75 -17.08
N TRP A 44 -16.75 -15.24 -16.88
CA TRP A 44 -17.38 -15.33 -15.55
C TRP A 44 -16.64 -16.30 -14.63
N LEU A 45 -16.25 -17.47 -15.14
CA LEU A 45 -15.42 -18.42 -14.40
C LEU A 45 -14.07 -17.81 -14.03
N LEU A 46 -13.43 -17.11 -14.97
CA LEU A 46 -12.18 -16.40 -14.73
C LEU A 46 -12.35 -15.32 -13.65
N ALA A 47 -13.44 -14.55 -13.67
CA ALA A 47 -13.74 -13.52 -12.67
C ALA A 47 -13.95 -14.11 -11.27
N LEU A 48 -14.69 -15.22 -11.17
CA LEU A 48 -14.92 -15.91 -9.90
C LEU A 48 -13.64 -16.53 -9.35
N LEU A 49 -12.86 -17.21 -10.19
CA LEU A 49 -11.57 -17.79 -9.81
C LEU A 49 -10.59 -16.70 -9.38
N TYR A 50 -10.51 -15.60 -10.13
CA TYR A 50 -9.68 -14.47 -9.74
C TYR A 50 -10.17 -13.84 -8.43
N SER A 51 -11.48 -13.75 -8.21
CA SER A 51 -12.01 -13.12 -7.01
C SER A 51 -11.73 -13.92 -5.74
N LEU A 52 -11.97 -15.23 -5.79
CA LEU A 52 -11.91 -16.12 -4.64
C LEU A 52 -10.53 -16.73 -4.45
N VAL A 53 -9.89 -17.21 -5.53
CA VAL A 53 -8.69 -18.05 -5.42
C VAL A 53 -7.42 -17.19 -5.38
N TRP A 54 -7.36 -16.14 -6.19
CA TRP A 54 -6.14 -15.37 -6.36
C TRP A 54 -5.60 -14.70 -5.07
N PRO A 55 -6.42 -14.07 -4.20
CA PRO A 55 -5.91 -13.46 -2.97
C PRO A 55 -5.24 -14.49 -2.04
N HIS A 56 -5.76 -15.72 -2.01
CA HIS A 56 -5.18 -16.82 -1.23
C HIS A 56 -3.90 -17.36 -1.87
N VAL A 57 -3.90 -17.53 -3.19
CA VAL A 57 -2.71 -17.97 -3.95
C VAL A 57 -1.58 -16.96 -3.82
N ALA A 58 -1.85 -15.66 -3.98
CA ALA A 58 -0.87 -14.60 -3.82
C ALA A 58 -0.25 -14.61 -2.41
N TYR A 59 -1.09 -14.78 -1.37
CA TYR A 59 -0.60 -14.90 0.00
C TYR A 59 0.25 -16.16 0.22
N GLN A 60 -0.15 -17.30 -0.35
CA GLN A 60 0.62 -18.54 -0.25
C GLN A 60 1.96 -18.43 -0.98
N LEU A 61 1.98 -17.86 -2.18
CA LEU A 61 3.20 -17.61 -2.97
C LEU A 61 4.17 -16.70 -2.22
N ALA A 62 3.68 -15.63 -1.60
CA ALA A 62 4.50 -14.75 -0.78
C ALA A 62 5.08 -15.48 0.45
N ARG A 63 4.30 -16.37 1.08
CA ARG A 63 4.70 -17.14 2.26
C ARG A 63 5.72 -18.23 1.95
N THR A 64 5.60 -18.90 0.81
CA THR A 64 6.52 -19.99 0.42
C THR A 64 7.80 -19.48 -0.24
N SER A 65 7.84 -18.20 -0.65
CA SER A 65 9.02 -17.61 -1.30
C SER A 65 10.17 -17.38 -0.32
N ARG A 66 11.40 -17.62 -0.80
CA ARG A 66 12.64 -17.26 -0.09
C ARG A 66 12.72 -15.76 0.17
N GLU A 67 12.16 -14.97 -0.75
CA GLU A 67 12.07 -13.51 -0.67
C GLU A 67 10.61 -13.05 -0.77
N PRO A 68 9.88 -12.98 0.36
CA PRO A 68 8.46 -12.64 0.38
C PRO A 68 8.16 -11.25 -0.19
N TYR A 69 9.07 -10.29 -0.01
CA TYR A 69 8.89 -8.92 -0.50
C TYR A 69 8.88 -8.85 -2.03
N GLN A 70 9.84 -9.51 -2.70
CA GLN A 70 9.89 -9.55 -4.16
C GLN A 70 8.73 -10.36 -4.75
N ALA A 71 8.34 -11.46 -4.10
CA ALA A 71 7.18 -12.24 -4.52
C ALA A 71 5.89 -11.40 -4.46
N GLU A 72 5.70 -10.64 -3.38
CA GLU A 72 4.54 -9.77 -3.23
C GLU A 72 4.54 -8.62 -4.23
N TRP A 73 5.71 -8.05 -4.54
CA TRP A 73 5.86 -7.06 -5.61
C TRP A 73 5.36 -7.60 -6.95
N ARG A 74 5.75 -8.83 -7.31
CA ARG A 74 5.29 -9.49 -8.55
C ARG A 74 3.79 -9.75 -8.53
N ASN A 75 3.23 -10.15 -7.39
CA ASN A 75 1.79 -10.34 -7.23
C ASN A 75 1.03 -9.03 -7.50
N LEU A 76 1.50 -7.90 -6.97
CA LEU A 76 0.88 -6.58 -7.19
C LEU A 76 0.96 -6.11 -8.66
N LEU A 77 2.07 -6.42 -9.35
CA LEU A 77 2.19 -6.15 -10.79
C LEU A 77 1.21 -7.02 -11.60
N PHE A 78 1.05 -8.29 -11.22
CA PHE A 78 0.06 -9.17 -11.82
C PHE A 78 -1.37 -8.69 -11.55
N ASP A 79 -1.68 -8.24 -10.33
CA ASP A 79 -2.97 -7.62 -9.98
C ASP A 79 -3.28 -6.45 -10.90
N SER A 80 -2.27 -5.61 -11.16
CA SER A 80 -2.37 -4.45 -12.03
C SER A 80 -2.63 -4.84 -13.49
N MET A 81 -1.93 -5.86 -13.97
CA MET A 81 -2.16 -6.40 -15.33
C MET A 81 -3.58 -6.95 -15.47
N MET A 82 -4.05 -7.73 -14.49
CA MET A 82 -5.42 -8.24 -14.47
C MET A 82 -6.44 -7.09 -14.39
N GLY A 83 -6.15 -6.05 -13.62
CA GLY A 83 -6.97 -4.83 -13.58
C GLY A 83 -7.17 -4.23 -14.98
N GLY A 84 -6.08 -4.07 -15.75
CA GLY A 84 -6.15 -3.61 -17.14
C GLY A 84 -6.89 -4.56 -18.08
N PHE A 85 -6.68 -5.87 -17.92
CA PHE A 85 -7.40 -6.89 -18.70
C PHE A 85 -8.92 -6.82 -18.49
N TRP A 86 -9.36 -6.64 -17.23
CA TRP A 86 -10.78 -6.49 -16.92
C TRP A 86 -11.37 -5.22 -17.53
N VAL A 87 -10.62 -4.12 -17.65
CA VAL A 87 -11.11 -2.90 -18.33
C VAL A 87 -11.52 -3.18 -19.78
N GLY A 88 -10.72 -3.95 -20.52
CA GLY A 88 -11.12 -4.34 -21.88
C GLY A 88 -12.21 -5.40 -21.91
N ALA A 89 -12.20 -6.36 -20.98
CA ALA A 89 -13.28 -7.35 -20.86
C ALA A 89 -14.65 -6.73 -20.52
N MET A 90 -14.66 -5.56 -19.86
CA MET A 90 -15.85 -4.76 -19.60
C MET A 90 -16.28 -3.89 -20.79
N GLY A 91 -15.64 -4.01 -21.96
CA GLY A 91 -15.98 -3.24 -23.16
C GLY A 91 -15.60 -1.76 -23.09
N PHE A 92 -14.56 -1.41 -22.32
CA PHE A 92 -14.06 -0.03 -22.17
C PHE A 92 -15.10 0.98 -21.65
N SER A 93 -16.05 0.53 -20.83
CA SER A 93 -16.98 1.44 -20.16
C SER A 93 -16.22 2.46 -19.31
N ALA A 94 -16.46 3.76 -19.56
CA ALA A 94 -15.64 4.84 -19.00
C ALA A 94 -15.62 4.82 -17.46
N VAL A 95 -16.78 4.71 -16.81
CA VAL A 95 -16.89 4.78 -15.34
C VAL A 95 -16.29 3.53 -14.65
N PRO A 96 -16.69 2.29 -14.99
CA PRO A 96 -16.04 1.09 -14.45
C PRO A 96 -14.54 1.01 -14.75
N GLY A 97 -14.15 1.39 -15.97
CA GLY A 97 -12.76 1.37 -16.41
C GLY A 97 -11.88 2.28 -15.56
N VAL A 98 -12.25 3.57 -15.45
CA VAL A 98 -11.52 4.54 -14.63
C VAL A 98 -11.52 4.12 -13.16
N THR A 99 -12.63 3.57 -12.65
CA THR A 99 -12.73 3.08 -11.27
C THR A 99 -11.70 1.98 -10.99
N VAL A 100 -11.59 0.97 -11.87
CA VAL A 100 -10.63 -0.13 -11.71
C VAL A 100 -9.19 0.37 -11.83
N LEU A 101 -8.89 1.22 -12.82
CA LEU A 101 -7.53 1.78 -13.00
C LEU A 101 -7.11 2.62 -11.78
N ALA A 102 -7.99 3.50 -11.29
CA ALA A 102 -7.75 4.32 -10.12
C ALA A 102 -7.59 3.48 -8.84
N MET A 103 -8.41 2.44 -8.68
CA MET A 103 -8.32 1.50 -7.56
C MET A 103 -6.97 0.79 -7.53
N MET A 104 -6.49 0.31 -8.69
CA MET A 104 -5.18 -0.35 -8.81
C MET A 104 -4.03 0.64 -8.56
N ALA A 105 -4.11 1.86 -9.11
CA ALA A 105 -3.11 2.89 -8.88
C ALA A 105 -3.00 3.27 -7.38
N MET A 106 -4.16 3.45 -6.72
CA MET A 106 -4.23 3.71 -5.28
C MET A 106 -3.66 2.55 -4.47
N HIS A 107 -4.00 1.30 -4.83
CA HIS A 107 -3.48 0.11 -4.15
C HIS A 107 -1.95 0.03 -4.23
N ASN A 108 -1.39 0.25 -5.42
CA ASN A 108 0.05 0.23 -5.64
C ASN A 108 0.78 1.37 -4.91
N MET A 109 0.19 2.57 -4.91
CA MET A 109 0.69 3.72 -4.18
C MET A 109 0.74 3.44 -2.67
N ALA A 110 -0.34 2.90 -2.10
CA ALA A 110 -0.41 2.58 -0.68
C ALA A 110 0.52 1.42 -0.27
N ALA A 111 0.78 0.49 -1.18
CA ALA A 111 1.64 -0.67 -0.92
C ALA A 111 3.14 -0.31 -0.96
N ALA A 112 3.64 0.27 -2.05
CA ALA A 112 5.08 0.48 -2.23
C ALA A 112 5.44 1.84 -2.88
N GLY A 113 4.51 2.80 -2.87
CA GLY A 113 4.75 4.17 -3.30
C GLY A 113 4.74 4.36 -4.83
N PRO A 114 5.27 5.49 -5.33
CA PRO A 114 5.07 5.92 -6.72
C PRO A 114 5.76 5.04 -7.75
N ARG A 115 6.87 4.38 -7.38
CA ARG A 115 7.59 3.47 -8.28
C ARG A 115 6.73 2.28 -8.69
N LEU A 116 6.06 1.65 -7.72
CA LEU A 116 5.15 0.54 -8.00
C LEU A 116 3.89 1.03 -8.73
N MET A 117 3.39 2.22 -8.40
CA MET A 117 2.27 2.81 -9.15
C MET A 117 2.58 2.93 -10.64
N LEU A 118 3.74 3.50 -11.01
CA LEU A 118 4.16 3.66 -12.41
C LEU A 118 4.33 2.31 -13.11
N GLN A 119 5.02 1.36 -12.48
CA GLN A 119 5.15 0.00 -13.04
C GLN A 119 3.79 -0.68 -13.21
N GLY A 120 2.88 -0.49 -12.24
CA GLY A 120 1.52 -0.98 -12.29
C GLY A 120 0.70 -0.36 -13.41
N LEU A 121 0.87 0.93 -13.71
CA LEU A 121 0.24 1.57 -14.87
C LEU A 121 0.74 1.00 -16.19
N CYS A 122 2.05 0.72 -16.30
CA CYS A 122 2.59 0.01 -17.47
C CYS A 122 1.99 -1.39 -17.59
N MET A 123 1.85 -2.13 -16.48
CA MET A 123 1.21 -3.44 -16.47
C MET A 123 -0.28 -3.38 -16.81
N GLN A 124 -1.00 -2.35 -16.36
CA GLN A 124 -2.39 -2.10 -16.75
C GLN A 124 -2.50 -1.86 -18.26
N ALA A 125 -1.60 -1.07 -18.84
CA ALA A 125 -1.57 -0.86 -20.30
C ALA A 125 -1.32 -2.18 -21.06
N LEU A 126 -0.41 -3.03 -20.57
CA LEU A 126 -0.21 -4.38 -21.13
C LEU A 126 -1.46 -5.26 -20.99
N GLY A 127 -2.13 -5.21 -19.84
CA GLY A 127 -3.39 -5.93 -19.63
C GLY A 127 -4.50 -5.51 -20.60
N VAL A 128 -4.61 -4.20 -20.84
CA VAL A 128 -5.52 -3.63 -21.83
C VAL A 128 -5.18 -4.14 -23.24
N LEU A 129 -3.91 -4.12 -23.63
CA LEU A 129 -3.47 -4.65 -24.93
C LEU A 129 -3.79 -6.14 -25.10
N ILE A 130 -3.58 -6.95 -24.05
CA ILE A 130 -3.93 -8.37 -24.05
C ILE A 130 -5.44 -8.55 -24.22
N SER A 131 -6.26 -7.75 -23.51
CA SER A 131 -7.71 -7.83 -23.64
C SER A 131 -8.20 -7.44 -25.03
N LEU A 132 -7.60 -6.43 -25.66
CA LEU A 132 -7.91 -6.04 -27.05
C LEU A 132 -7.62 -7.19 -28.01
N ALA A 133 -6.45 -7.82 -27.88
CA ALA A 133 -6.04 -8.93 -28.75
C ALA A 133 -6.85 -10.21 -28.53
N ALA A 134 -7.31 -10.47 -27.29
CA ALA A 134 -7.96 -11.74 -26.94
C ALA A 134 -9.49 -11.71 -27.07
N LEU A 135 -10.14 -10.56 -26.85
CA LEU A 135 -11.59 -10.45 -26.71
C LEU A 135 -12.27 -9.67 -27.84
N ASP A 136 -11.52 -8.96 -28.68
CA ASP A 136 -12.03 -8.00 -29.68
C ASP A 136 -13.23 -7.18 -29.16
N PRO A 137 -13.05 -6.46 -28.03
CA PRO A 137 -14.15 -5.90 -27.28
C PRO A 137 -14.83 -4.75 -28.05
N VAL A 138 -16.17 -4.79 -28.09
CA VAL A 138 -16.97 -3.67 -28.61
C VAL A 138 -16.81 -2.48 -27.66
N VAL A 139 -16.11 -1.44 -28.12
CA VAL A 139 -15.82 -0.24 -27.33
C VAL A 139 -17.12 0.54 -27.08
N ASN A 140 -17.63 0.44 -25.86
CA ASN A 140 -18.82 1.15 -25.41
C ASN A 140 -18.43 2.17 -24.33
N LEU A 141 -18.10 3.38 -24.77
CA LEU A 141 -17.75 4.48 -23.87
C LEU A 141 -18.94 4.98 -23.04
N HIS A 142 -20.17 4.77 -23.53
CA HIS A 142 -21.40 5.09 -22.79
C HIS A 142 -21.64 4.02 -21.73
N GLY A 143 -21.32 4.36 -20.48
CA GLY A 143 -21.60 3.50 -19.33
C GLY A 143 -23.10 3.42 -19.07
N ASN A 144 -23.59 2.21 -18.79
CA ASN A 144 -24.99 2.00 -18.40
C ASN A 144 -25.22 2.48 -16.96
N MET A 145 -26.41 2.99 -16.61
CA MET A 145 -26.72 3.43 -15.25
C MET A 145 -26.48 2.33 -14.21
N ALA A 146 -26.78 1.07 -14.55
CA ALA A 146 -26.50 -0.06 -13.67
C ALA A 146 -24.99 -0.26 -13.40
N GLN A 147 -24.13 -0.06 -14.42
CA GLN A 147 -22.68 -0.11 -14.23
C GLN A 147 -22.18 1.04 -13.33
N ILE A 148 -22.77 2.23 -13.47
CA ILE A 148 -22.46 3.38 -12.61
C ILE A 148 -22.82 3.07 -11.15
N TYR A 149 -24.04 2.58 -10.89
CA TYR A 149 -24.46 2.20 -9.54
C TYR A 149 -23.61 1.08 -8.95
N ALA A 150 -23.17 0.11 -9.76
CA ALA A 150 -22.27 -0.96 -9.33
C ALA A 150 -20.89 -0.46 -8.89
N CYS A 151 -20.42 0.67 -9.44
CA CYS A 151 -19.14 1.28 -9.06
C CYS A 151 -19.20 2.08 -7.76
N LEU A 152 -20.38 2.57 -7.35
CA LEU A 152 -20.51 3.44 -6.18
C LEU A 152 -19.99 2.80 -4.87
N PRO A 153 -20.30 1.53 -4.56
CA PRO A 153 -19.75 0.86 -3.39
C PRO A 153 -18.22 0.83 -3.42
N VAL A 154 -17.61 0.56 -4.59
CA VAL A 154 -16.16 0.55 -4.75
C VAL A 154 -15.56 1.93 -4.49
N LEU A 155 -16.12 2.96 -5.11
CA LEU A 155 -15.63 4.34 -5.01
C LEU A 155 -15.71 4.91 -3.60
N VAL A 156 -16.70 4.49 -2.80
CA VAL A 156 -16.86 4.96 -1.42
C VAL A 156 -16.09 4.08 -0.44
N THR A 157 -16.32 2.77 -0.46
CA THR A 157 -15.83 1.89 0.61
C THR A 157 -14.33 1.61 0.53
N TYR A 158 -13.78 1.48 -0.68
CA TYR A 158 -12.38 1.10 -0.86
C TYR A 158 -11.39 2.18 -0.42
N PRO A 159 -11.53 3.47 -0.82
CA PRO A 159 -10.63 4.52 -0.35
C PRO A 159 -10.71 4.74 1.16
N ILE A 160 -11.89 4.63 1.77
CA ILE A 160 -12.07 4.72 3.23
C ILE A 160 -11.28 3.60 3.91
N PHE A 161 -11.40 2.36 3.40
CA PHE A 161 -10.70 1.21 3.97
C PHE A 161 -9.17 1.33 3.86
N ILE A 162 -8.66 1.69 2.67
CA ILE A 162 -7.23 1.91 2.45
C ILE A 162 -6.72 3.11 3.27
N GLY A 163 -7.49 4.18 3.36
CA GLY A 163 -7.18 5.36 4.17
C GLY A 163 -7.06 5.02 5.65
N TRP A 164 -8.00 4.26 6.19
CA TRP A 164 -7.96 3.79 7.57
C TRP A 164 -6.73 2.90 7.83
N LEU A 165 -6.44 1.93 6.96
CA LEU A 165 -5.26 1.08 7.08
C LEU A 165 -3.93 1.85 6.97
N SER A 166 -3.90 2.88 6.12
CA SER A 166 -2.74 3.75 5.98
C SER A 166 -2.54 4.59 7.24
N HIS A 167 -3.62 5.14 7.79
CA HIS A 167 -3.59 5.89 9.04
C HIS A 167 -3.07 5.06 10.22
N GLN A 168 -3.56 3.82 10.38
CA GLN A 168 -3.09 2.88 11.42
C GLN A 168 -1.58 2.61 11.34
N VAL A 169 -1.03 2.53 10.11
CA VAL A 169 0.41 2.33 9.93
C VAL A 169 1.19 3.59 10.24
N THR A 170 0.69 4.76 9.85
CA THR A 170 1.32 6.04 10.20
C THR A 170 1.39 6.23 11.72
N LEU A 171 0.31 5.90 12.45
CA LEU A 171 0.30 5.97 13.92
C LEU A 171 1.36 5.05 14.55
N LYS A 172 1.43 3.78 14.14
CA LYS A 172 2.44 2.83 14.64
C LYS A 172 3.86 3.27 14.31
N LEU A 173 4.09 3.84 13.12
CA LEU A 173 5.39 4.38 12.74
C LEU A 173 5.77 5.56 13.64
N TRP A 174 4.81 6.41 14.00
CA TRP A 174 5.05 7.53 14.90
C TRP A 174 5.42 7.06 16.31
N GLU A 175 4.70 6.08 16.86
CA GLU A 175 5.02 5.45 18.15
C GLU A 175 6.42 4.82 18.17
N HIS A 176 6.74 3.99 17.18
CA HIS A 176 8.07 3.37 17.07
C HIS A 176 9.18 4.41 16.93
N ARG A 177 8.95 5.47 16.15
CA ARG A 177 9.91 6.58 16.01
C ARG A 177 10.10 7.30 17.34
N ASN A 178 9.05 7.47 18.14
CA ASN A 178 9.13 8.13 19.44
C ASN A 178 9.88 7.27 20.47
N ILE A 179 9.64 5.96 20.49
CA ILE A 179 10.39 5.01 21.33
C ILE A 179 11.87 5.00 20.95
N LEU A 180 12.18 4.88 19.66
CA LEU A 180 13.57 4.93 19.16
C LEU A 180 14.25 6.26 19.51
N ARG A 181 13.53 7.39 19.42
CA ARG A 181 14.06 8.69 19.84
C ARG A 181 14.38 8.73 21.32
N LYS A 182 13.51 8.18 22.19
CA LYS A 182 13.78 8.12 23.63
C LYS A 182 15.01 7.28 23.92
N VAL A 183 15.03 6.02 23.45
CA VAL A 183 16.17 5.10 23.63
C VAL A 183 17.47 5.65 23.04
N SER A 184 17.41 6.34 21.90
CA SER A 184 18.60 6.94 21.27
C SER A 184 19.09 8.22 21.95
N ARG A 185 18.30 8.85 22.82
CA ARG A 185 18.69 10.10 23.51
C ARG A 185 18.96 9.91 24.99
N THR A 186 18.58 8.77 25.57
CA THR A 186 18.79 8.47 26.98
C THR A 186 19.83 7.36 27.14
N ASP A 187 20.72 7.51 28.12
CA ASP A 187 21.60 6.44 28.56
C ASP A 187 20.77 5.33 29.24
N SER A 188 21.06 4.07 28.90
CA SER A 188 20.25 2.93 29.36
C SER A 188 20.43 2.59 30.83
N LEU A 189 21.57 2.97 31.43
CA LEU A 189 21.90 2.66 32.82
C LEU A 189 21.30 3.70 33.78
N THR A 190 21.37 4.98 33.40
CA THR A 190 20.97 6.11 34.26
C THR A 190 19.62 6.71 33.89
N GLY A 191 19.11 6.47 32.68
CA GLY A 191 17.91 7.13 32.16
C GLY A 191 18.10 8.63 31.85
N LEU A 192 19.29 9.19 32.11
CA LEU A 192 19.66 10.57 31.81
C LEU A 192 19.93 10.74 30.31
N LEU A 193 20.04 11.98 29.85
CA LEU A 193 20.47 12.26 28.48
C LEU A 193 21.84 11.62 28.21
N ASN A 194 21.98 10.96 27.08
CA ASN A 194 23.30 10.50 26.65
C ASN A 194 24.15 11.67 26.15
N HIS A 195 25.46 11.42 26.04
CA HIS A 195 26.44 12.45 25.70
C HIS A 195 26.11 13.20 24.40
N GLY A 196 25.66 12.49 23.35
CA GLY A 196 25.28 13.11 22.08
C GLY A 196 24.06 14.02 22.19
N ALA A 197 22.99 13.55 22.84
CA ALA A 197 21.77 14.32 23.03
C ALA A 197 21.97 15.54 23.94
N TRP A 198 22.86 15.45 24.93
CA TRP A 198 23.29 16.57 25.76
C TRP A 198 24.03 17.63 24.92
N LYS A 199 24.98 17.21 24.08
CA LYS A 199 25.74 18.11 23.21
C LYS A 199 24.85 18.85 22.21
N ASP A 200 23.90 18.16 21.57
CA ASP A 200 22.94 18.80 20.65
C ASP A 200 22.11 19.88 21.34
N LEU A 201 21.69 19.64 22.60
CA LEU A 201 20.93 20.62 23.39
C LEU A 201 21.80 21.80 23.79
N LEU A 202 23.07 21.56 24.09
CA LEU A 202 24.04 22.60 24.40
C LEU A 202 24.25 23.52 23.18
N ASP A 203 24.46 22.95 22.00
CA ASP A 203 24.66 23.72 20.76
C ASP A 203 23.42 24.55 20.40
N LEU A 204 22.22 23.99 20.57
CA LEU A 204 20.95 24.72 20.37
C LEU A 204 20.79 25.89 21.34
N LYS A 205 21.08 25.68 22.63
CA LYS A 205 21.00 26.74 23.65
C LYS A 205 22.05 27.81 23.44
N TYR A 206 23.26 27.42 23.07
CA TYR A 206 24.34 28.33 22.73
C TYR A 206 23.96 29.21 21.54
N ALA A 207 23.46 28.62 20.45
CA ALA A 207 23.02 29.37 19.26
C ALA A 207 21.84 30.33 19.56
N SER A 208 20.88 29.90 20.37
CA SER A 208 19.73 30.75 20.77
C SER A 208 20.13 31.95 21.63
N ASN A 209 21.15 31.80 22.49
CA ASN A 209 21.63 32.87 23.37
C ASN A 209 22.67 33.79 22.72
N GLN A 210 23.10 33.53 21.48
CA GLN A 210 23.94 34.48 20.75
C GLN A 210 23.20 35.77 20.37
N GLY A 211 21.87 35.72 20.24
CA GLY A 211 21.03 36.89 19.91
C GLY A 211 20.28 37.50 21.09
N ALA A 212 19.99 36.71 22.12
CA ALA A 212 19.38 37.14 23.36
C ALA A 212 20.42 37.00 24.47
N TYR A 213 20.92 38.10 25.02
CA TYR A 213 21.88 38.16 26.14
C TYR A 213 21.28 37.52 27.43
N GLN A 214 21.02 36.22 27.41
CA GLN A 214 20.57 35.43 28.54
C GLN A 214 21.75 34.62 29.07
N GLU A 215 21.96 34.69 30.39
CA GLU A 215 23.00 33.90 31.07
C GLU A 215 22.62 32.41 31.02
N CYS A 216 23.57 31.57 30.61
CA CYS A 216 23.42 30.12 30.60
C CYS A 216 24.57 29.50 31.42
N VAL A 217 24.23 28.68 32.41
CA VAL A 217 25.19 28.05 33.32
C VAL A 217 25.18 26.54 33.11
N ILE A 218 26.36 25.93 33.06
CA ILE A 218 26.55 24.48 32.92
C ILE A 218 27.23 23.97 34.18
N ALA A 219 26.66 22.95 34.81
CA ALA A 219 27.28 22.22 35.91
C ALA A 219 27.75 20.85 35.43
N LEU A 220 29.01 20.51 35.72
CA LEU A 220 29.60 19.20 35.47
C LEU A 220 29.85 18.56 36.84
N ILE A 221 29.32 17.36 37.04
CA ILE A 221 29.40 16.60 38.29
C ILE A 221 30.16 15.31 37.99
N ASP A 222 31.20 15.04 38.76
CA ASP A 222 31.97 13.80 38.69
C ASP A 222 31.85 13.03 40.01
N ILE A 223 31.95 11.69 39.94
CA ILE A 223 31.88 10.82 41.12
C ILE A 223 33.29 10.45 41.53
N ASP A 224 33.75 11.01 42.65
CA ASP A 224 35.04 10.66 43.24
C ASP A 224 35.06 9.19 43.68
N HIS A 225 36.18 8.51 43.44
CA HIS A 225 36.43 7.11 43.84
C HIS A 225 35.50 6.03 43.21
N PHE A 226 35.20 6.12 41.92
CA PHE A 226 34.35 5.15 41.19
C PHE A 226 35.01 3.78 40.88
N LYS A 227 36.01 3.33 41.64
CA LYS A 227 36.71 2.05 41.42
C LYS A 227 36.49 1.04 42.54
#